data_AF-X1FMS3-F1
#
_entry.id   AF-X1FMS3-F1
#
_cell.length_a   1.000
_cell.length_b   1.000
_cell.length_c   1.000
_cell.angle_alpha   90.00
_cell.angle_beta   90.00
_cell.angle_gamma   90.00
#
_symmetry.space_group_name_H-M   'P 1'
#
loop_
_entity.id
_entity.type
_entity.pdbx_description
1 polymer ?
#
loop_
_entity_poly.entity_id
_entity_poly.type
_entity_poly.pdbx_seq_one_letter_code
_entity_poly.pdbx_strand_id
1 'polypeptide(L)'
;LGAKNIVSFDVDKFSVQCTKYLKEKADNPSNWEVLEGSILNKKFITKLGEFDIVYSWGVLHHTGRMWDAIRNAVSLVKPKGLLFIAIYNKTSSSKYWLRIKQLYNLLPNVGKRVVVFFYFLLFNIIFQLIRMKNPFKIINEYKKNRGMDPLIDIKDWFGGLPYEYATFDEVINFFKINKFNLNLTKYKKYNLSSIEMNNFGNNEYVFEKEN
;
A
#
# COMPACT_ATOMS: atom_id res chain seq x y z
N LEU A 1 10.58 -10.22 18.88
CA LEU A 1 10.93 -10.54 17.46
C LEU A 1 12.44 -10.61 17.39
N GLY A 2 13.04 -11.79 17.30
CA GLY A 2 14.50 -11.99 17.42
C GLY A 2 15.34 -11.50 16.23
N ALA A 3 14.91 -10.44 15.54
CA ALA A 3 15.69 -9.83 14.47
C ALA A 3 16.93 -9.16 15.06
N LYS A 4 18.10 -9.38 14.43
CA LYS A 4 19.35 -8.78 14.91
C LYS A 4 19.33 -7.26 14.79
N ASN A 5 18.88 -6.73 13.65
CA ASN A 5 18.74 -5.30 13.36
C ASN A 5 17.47 -5.05 12.54
N ILE A 6 16.81 -3.92 12.75
CA ILE A 6 15.59 -3.49 12.05
C ILE A 6 15.79 -2.05 11.58
N VAL A 7 15.44 -1.77 10.32
CA VAL A 7 15.40 -0.41 9.77
C VAL A 7 14.02 -0.16 9.18
N SER A 8 13.36 0.90 9.61
CA SER A 8 12.10 1.38 9.04
C SER A 8 12.29 2.78 8.49
N PHE A 9 11.68 3.08 7.34
CA PHE A 9 11.70 4.43 6.81
C PHE A 9 10.41 4.78 6.06
N ASP A 10 10.07 6.06 6.08
CA ASP A 10 8.97 6.62 5.30
C ASP A 10 9.34 8.04 4.85
N VAL A 11 8.69 8.52 3.79
CA VAL A 11 8.82 9.91 3.33
C VAL A 11 7.89 10.85 4.09
N ASP A 12 6.78 10.32 4.63
CA ASP A 12 5.85 11.09 5.45
C ASP A 12 6.36 11.22 6.89
N LYS A 13 6.57 12.46 7.31
CA LYS A 13 7.01 12.81 8.67
C LYS A 13 6.05 12.30 9.74
N PHE A 14 4.75 12.27 9.47
CA PHE A 14 3.77 11.78 10.44
C PHE A 14 3.85 10.26 10.60
N SER A 15 4.04 9.51 9.51
CA SER A 15 4.35 8.08 9.57
C SER A 15 5.63 7.82 10.37
N VAL A 16 6.71 8.56 10.11
CA VAL A 16 7.98 8.44 10.85
C VAL A 16 7.79 8.71 12.35
N GLN A 17 7.06 9.77 12.71
CA GLN A 17 6.76 10.09 14.11
C GLN A 17 5.92 9.02 14.78
N CYS A 18 4.89 8.51 14.08
CA CYS A 18 4.07 7.41 14.57
C CYS A 18 4.93 6.16 14.84
N THR A 19 5.82 5.78 13.92
CA THR A 19 6.72 4.65 14.11
C THR A 19 7.70 4.87 15.27
N LYS A 20 8.23 6.09 15.46
CA LYS A 20 9.07 6.43 16.62
C LYS A 20 8.31 6.29 17.94
N TYR A 21 7.07 6.79 17.99
CA TYR A 21 6.21 6.60 19.16
C TYR A 21 5.93 5.12 19.44
N LEU A 22 5.67 4.30 18.42
CA LEU A 22 5.50 2.85 18.59
C LEU A 22 6.78 2.18 19.08
N LYS A 23 7.96 2.61 18.60
CA LYS A 23 9.26 2.16 19.10
C LYS A 23 9.43 2.47 20.59
N GLU A 24 9.07 3.68 21.03
CA GLU A 24 9.10 4.06 22.45
C GLU A 24 8.18 3.18 23.30
N LYS A 25 6.99 2.84 22.78
CA LYS A 25 6.05 1.92 23.44
C LYS A 25 6.51 0.46 23.45
N ALA A 26 7.48 0.10 22.61
CA ALA A 26 8.09 -1.22 22.55
C ALA A 26 9.41 -1.29 23.33
N ASP A 27 9.57 -0.48 24.39
CA ASP A 27 10.78 -0.37 25.22
C ASP A 27 12.03 0.14 24.49
N ASN A 28 11.83 0.94 23.45
CA ASN A 28 12.87 1.65 22.69
C ASN A 28 14.09 0.78 22.31
N PRO A 29 13.89 -0.33 21.57
CA PRO A 29 14.95 -1.29 21.28
C PRO A 29 16.09 -0.63 20.49
N SER A 30 17.33 -0.82 20.96
CA SER A 30 18.52 -0.18 20.38
C SER A 30 18.82 -0.65 18.96
N ASN A 31 18.36 -1.84 18.60
CA ASN A 31 18.57 -2.45 17.28
C ASN A 31 17.48 -2.09 16.25
N TRP A 32 16.57 -1.15 16.57
CA TRP A 32 15.57 -0.65 15.63
C TRP A 32 15.82 0.82 15.28
N GLU A 33 16.16 1.09 14.03
CA GLU A 33 16.34 2.43 13.48
C GLU A 33 15.08 2.90 12.72
N VAL A 34 14.69 4.16 12.90
CA VAL A 34 13.54 4.78 12.22
C VAL A 34 13.99 6.05 11.52
N LEU A 35 13.93 6.05 10.19
CA LEU A 35 14.50 7.07 9.32
C LEU A 35 13.42 7.80 8.51
N GLU A 36 13.69 9.05 8.14
CA GLU A 36 12.93 9.77 7.11
C GLU A 36 13.68 9.63 5.78
N GLY A 37 13.02 9.08 4.75
CA GLY A 37 13.67 8.81 3.48
C GLY A 37 12.72 8.28 2.40
N SER A 38 13.17 8.33 1.15
CA SER A 38 12.38 7.86 0.01
C SER A 38 13.01 6.65 -0.63
N ILE A 39 12.18 5.64 -0.96
CA ILE A 39 12.58 4.49 -1.78
C ILE A 39 13.09 4.89 -3.16
N LEU A 40 12.72 6.07 -3.66
CA LEU A 40 13.20 6.60 -4.94
C LEU A 40 14.55 7.32 -4.84
N ASN A 41 15.03 7.63 -3.63
CA ASN A 41 16.32 8.28 -3.43
C ASN A 41 17.44 7.23 -3.36
N LYS A 42 18.12 7.00 -4.50
CA LYS A 42 19.21 6.02 -4.60
C LYS A 42 20.34 6.25 -3.59
N LYS A 43 20.75 7.50 -3.34
CA LYS A 43 21.83 7.81 -2.38
C LYS A 43 21.44 7.42 -0.95
N PHE A 44 20.16 7.57 -0.60
CA PHE A 44 19.63 7.10 0.68
C PHE A 44 19.62 5.57 0.74
N ILE A 45 19.07 4.91 -0.28
CA ILE A 45 18.95 3.45 -0.35
C ILE A 45 20.31 2.75 -0.31
N THR A 46 21.32 3.23 -1.05
CA THR A 46 22.66 2.64 -1.01
C THR A 46 23.30 2.67 0.38
N LYS A 47 22.97 3.66 1.22
CA LYS A 47 23.51 3.75 2.59
C LYS A 47 22.87 2.75 3.57
N LEU A 48 21.70 2.20 3.25
CA LEU A 48 21.01 1.26 4.13
C LEU A 48 21.66 -0.14 4.13
N GLY A 49 22.39 -0.48 3.07
CA GLY A 49 22.95 -1.82 2.88
C GLY A 49 21.91 -2.83 2.40
N GLU A 50 22.12 -4.10 2.75
CA GLU A 50 21.22 -5.20 2.38
C GLU A 50 20.68 -5.92 3.62
N PHE A 51 19.51 -6.54 3.48
CA PHE A 51 18.74 -7.17 4.54
C PHE A 51 18.35 -8.59 4.17
N ASP A 52 18.24 -9.44 5.19
CA ASP A 52 17.73 -10.80 5.06
C ASP A 52 16.23 -10.81 4.72
N ILE A 53 15.51 -9.76 5.11
CA ILE A 53 14.09 -9.53 4.79
C ILE A 53 13.88 -8.07 4.41
N VAL A 54 13.31 -7.82 3.23
CA VAL A 54 12.82 -6.51 2.78
C VAL A 54 11.31 -6.57 2.66
N TYR A 55 10.61 -5.65 3.32
CA TYR A 55 9.16 -5.66 3.41
C TYR A 55 8.56 -4.32 2.98
N SER A 56 7.63 -4.35 2.03
CA SER A 56 6.88 -3.18 1.60
C SER A 56 5.47 -3.56 1.15
N TRP A 57 4.49 -3.33 2.02
CA TRP A 57 3.12 -3.78 1.82
C TRP A 57 2.18 -2.63 1.47
N GLY A 58 1.78 -2.53 0.20
CA GLY A 58 0.83 -1.51 -0.23
C GLY A 58 1.42 -0.11 -0.38
N VAL A 59 2.73 0.01 -0.62
CA VAL A 59 3.44 1.31 -0.64
C VAL A 59 4.05 1.64 -2.01
N LEU A 60 4.76 0.71 -2.65
CA LEU A 60 5.59 1.02 -3.84
C LEU A 60 4.81 1.58 -5.03
N HIS A 61 3.53 1.24 -5.15
CA HIS A 61 2.63 1.70 -6.21
C HIS A 61 2.09 3.12 -5.99
N HIS A 62 2.43 3.76 -4.86
CA HIS A 62 2.12 5.16 -4.57
C HIS A 62 3.30 6.09 -4.84
N THR A 63 4.35 5.62 -5.52
CA THR A 63 5.58 6.41 -5.71
C THR A 63 5.56 7.27 -6.98
N GLY A 64 4.66 7.00 -7.93
CA GLY A 64 4.65 7.62 -9.26
C GLY A 64 5.74 7.05 -10.19
N ARG A 65 6.57 6.14 -9.67
CA ARG A 65 7.67 5.45 -10.33
C ARG A 65 7.78 4.02 -9.77
N MET A 66 6.66 3.30 -9.75
CA MET A 66 6.52 1.99 -9.09
C MET A 66 7.62 1.00 -9.47
N TRP A 67 7.97 0.92 -10.75
CA TRP A 67 9.00 -0.01 -11.22
C TRP A 67 10.40 0.33 -10.69
N ASP A 68 10.72 1.62 -10.56
CA ASP A 68 11.98 2.06 -9.95
C ASP A 68 11.98 1.79 -8.44
N ALA A 69 10.84 2.01 -7.78
CA ALA A 69 10.67 1.70 -6.36
C ALA A 69 10.83 0.20 -6.08
N ILE A 70 10.23 -0.67 -6.90
CA ILE A 70 10.41 -2.12 -6.83
C ILE A 70 11.88 -2.51 -7.06
N ARG A 71 12.54 -1.93 -8.07
CA ARG A 71 13.96 -2.19 -8.35
C ARG A 71 14.85 -1.81 -7.16
N ASN A 72 14.59 -0.66 -6.54
CA ASN A 72 15.34 -0.23 -5.36
C ASN A 72 15.06 -1.11 -4.14
N ALA A 73 13.82 -1.60 -3.97
CA ALA A 73 13.51 -2.58 -2.92
C ALA A 73 14.24 -3.91 -3.14
N VAL A 74 14.33 -4.38 -4.40
CA VAL A 74 15.10 -5.57 -4.78
C VAL A 74 16.59 -5.40 -4.44
N SER A 75 17.18 -4.22 -4.65
CA SER A 75 18.61 -4.00 -4.33
C SER A 75 18.93 -4.05 -2.84
N LEU A 76 17.93 -4.00 -1.96
CA LEU A 76 18.12 -4.12 -0.52
C LEU A 76 18.10 -5.58 -0.04
N VAL A 77 17.86 -6.56 -0.91
CA VAL A 77 17.72 -7.97 -0.52
C VAL A 77 19.08 -8.67 -0.61
N LYS A 78 19.55 -9.28 0.48
CA LYS A 78 20.75 -10.12 0.48
C LYS A 78 20.57 -11.39 -0.36
N PRO A 79 21.66 -12.04 -0.82
CA PRO A 79 21.59 -13.44 -1.28
C PRO A 79 20.87 -14.32 -0.25
N LYS A 80 19.98 -15.21 -0.71
CA LYS A 80 19.05 -16.01 0.14
C LYS A 80 18.04 -15.19 0.96
N GLY A 81 17.97 -13.88 0.75
CA GLY A 81 17.04 -12.99 1.43
C GLY A 81 15.65 -13.00 0.81
N LEU A 82 14.67 -12.51 1.56
CA LEU A 82 13.27 -12.46 1.14
C LEU A 82 12.81 -11.04 0.82
N LEU A 83 12.03 -10.91 -0.25
CA LEU A 83 11.31 -9.69 -0.61
C LEU A 83 9.81 -9.92 -0.50
N PHE A 84 9.17 -9.16 0.39
CA PHE A 84 7.71 -9.12 0.55
C PHE A 84 7.18 -7.83 -0.06
N ILE A 85 6.37 -7.93 -1.11
CA ILE A 85 5.71 -6.78 -1.71
C ILE A 85 4.23 -7.02 -1.95
N ALA A 86 3.41 -5.98 -1.78
CA ALA A 86 2.00 -5.98 -2.14
C ALA A 86 1.70 -4.78 -3.05
N ILE A 87 1.18 -5.06 -4.25
CA ILE A 87 0.99 -4.07 -5.34
C ILE A 87 -0.47 -4.06 -5.77
N TYR A 88 -1.06 -2.86 -5.97
CA TYR A 88 -2.44 -2.75 -6.44
C TYR A 88 -2.67 -3.57 -7.72
N ASN A 89 -3.70 -4.40 -7.67
CA ASN A 89 -4.09 -5.21 -8.80
C ASN A 89 -4.68 -4.33 -9.91
N LYS A 90 -4.22 -4.56 -11.14
CA LYS A 90 -4.81 -3.93 -12.33
C LYS A 90 -6.13 -4.60 -12.68
N THR A 91 -7.21 -3.81 -12.66
CA THR A 91 -8.57 -4.23 -12.98
C THR A 91 -9.13 -3.38 -14.12
N SER A 92 -10.32 -3.74 -14.62
CA SER A 92 -11.02 -2.94 -15.65
C SER A 92 -11.36 -1.51 -15.16
N SER A 93 -11.53 -1.31 -13.86
CA SER A 93 -11.86 -0.03 -13.25
C SER A 93 -10.64 0.80 -12.83
N SER A 94 -9.40 0.27 -12.92
CA SER A 94 -8.20 1.00 -12.49
C SER A 94 -8.03 2.34 -13.23
N LYS A 95 -8.26 2.38 -14.55
CA LYS A 95 -8.21 3.64 -15.33
C LYS A 95 -9.30 4.64 -14.91
N TYR A 96 -10.48 4.12 -14.59
CA TYR A 96 -11.60 4.93 -14.12
C TYR A 96 -11.30 5.56 -12.77
N TRP A 97 -10.79 4.76 -11.81
CA TRP A 97 -10.38 5.27 -10.50
C TRP A 97 -9.24 6.26 -10.57
N LEU A 98 -8.24 6.05 -11.44
CA LEU A 98 -7.18 7.01 -11.64
C LEU A 98 -7.74 8.39 -12.06
N ARG A 99 -8.68 8.42 -13.01
CA ARG A 99 -9.35 9.66 -13.44
C ARG A 99 -10.14 10.31 -12.31
N ILE A 100 -10.89 9.54 -11.53
CA ILE A 100 -11.62 10.06 -10.35
C ILE A 100 -10.65 10.72 -9.38
N LYS A 101 -9.55 10.04 -9.02
CA LYS A 101 -8.57 10.55 -8.07
C LYS A 101 -7.91 11.83 -8.61
N GLN A 102 -7.59 11.88 -9.90
CA GLN A 102 -7.05 13.09 -10.55
C GLN A 102 -8.04 14.26 -10.49
N LEU A 103 -9.29 14.05 -10.90
CA LEU A 103 -10.33 15.09 -10.85
C LEU A 103 -10.60 15.56 -9.43
N TYR A 104 -10.72 14.64 -8.48
CA TYR A 104 -10.92 14.96 -7.06
C TYR A 104 -9.77 15.80 -6.50
N ASN A 105 -8.52 15.48 -6.85
CA ASN A 105 -7.36 16.21 -6.34
C ASN A 105 -7.25 17.63 -6.88
N LEU A 106 -7.83 17.93 -8.05
CA LEU A 106 -7.93 19.27 -8.63
C LEU A 106 -8.99 20.16 -7.96
N LEU A 107 -9.95 19.57 -7.23
CA LEU A 107 -11.01 20.35 -6.58
C LEU A 107 -10.46 21.21 -5.43
N PRO A 108 -11.05 22.40 -5.19
CA PRO A 108 -10.79 23.14 -3.96
C PRO A 108 -11.32 22.36 -2.75
N ASN A 109 -10.87 22.73 -1.55
CA ASN A 109 -11.22 22.04 -0.31
C ASN A 109 -12.73 21.87 -0.10
N VAL A 110 -13.54 22.88 -0.49
CA VAL A 110 -15.00 22.79 -0.42
C VAL A 110 -15.53 21.70 -1.36
N GLY A 111 -15.05 21.66 -2.61
CA GLY A 111 -15.42 20.63 -3.58
C GLY A 111 -15.06 19.22 -3.12
N LYS A 112 -13.86 19.04 -2.55
CA LYS A 112 -13.43 17.75 -1.96
C LYS A 112 -14.39 17.30 -0.85
N ARG A 113 -14.76 18.19 0.07
CA ARG A 113 -15.72 17.89 1.15
C ARG A 113 -17.10 17.51 0.61
N VAL A 114 -17.59 18.22 -0.41
CA VAL A 114 -18.87 17.93 -1.07
C VAL A 114 -18.86 16.53 -1.67
N VAL A 115 -17.82 16.17 -2.43
CA VAL A 115 -17.69 14.83 -3.03
C VAL A 115 -17.66 13.73 -1.96
N VAL A 116 -16.83 13.90 -0.92
CA VAL A 116 -16.75 12.92 0.19
C VAL A 116 -18.08 12.78 0.92
N PHE A 117 -18.76 13.91 1.21
CA PHE A 117 -20.05 13.90 1.90
C PHE A 117 -21.13 13.16 1.11
N PHE A 118 -21.30 13.48 -0.18
CA PHE A 118 -22.32 12.82 -1.00
C PHE A 118 -21.99 11.34 -1.24
N TYR A 119 -20.71 10.99 -1.41
CA TYR A 119 -20.31 9.59 -1.50
C TYR A 119 -20.64 8.83 -0.21
N PHE A 120 -20.30 9.40 0.95
CA PHE A 120 -20.63 8.80 2.24
C PHE A 120 -22.14 8.63 2.40
N LEU A 121 -22.92 9.69 2.16
CA LEU A 121 -24.38 9.67 2.27
C LEU A 121 -24.99 8.60 1.35
N LEU A 122 -24.58 8.53 0.09
CA LEU A 122 -25.13 7.59 -0.87
C LEU A 122 -24.84 6.13 -0.49
N PHE A 123 -23.57 5.80 -0.21
CA PHE A 123 -23.14 4.41 -0.04
C PHE A 123 -23.32 3.86 1.38
N ASN A 124 -23.16 4.71 2.40
CA ASN A 124 -23.26 4.28 3.80
C ASN A 124 -24.65 4.50 4.39
N ILE A 125 -25.46 5.42 3.85
CA ILE A 125 -26.81 5.68 4.36
C ILE A 125 -27.87 5.24 3.35
N ILE A 126 -27.99 5.90 2.20
CA ILE A 126 -29.11 5.72 1.26
C ILE A 126 -29.19 4.29 0.74
N PHE A 127 -28.09 3.73 0.22
CA PHE A 127 -28.09 2.34 -0.27
C PHE A 127 -28.30 1.29 0.81
N GLN A 128 -27.91 1.58 2.06
CA GLN A 128 -28.18 0.65 3.16
C GLN A 128 -29.66 0.65 3.53
N LEU A 129 -30.30 1.83 3.57
CA LEU A 129 -31.74 1.96 3.80
C LEU A 129 -32.56 1.30 2.69
N ILE A 130 -32.20 1.50 1.42
CA ILE A 130 -32.85 0.82 0.27
C ILE A 130 -32.74 -0.71 0.40
N ARG A 131 -31.62 -1.21 0.94
CA ARG A 131 -31.41 -2.64 1.22
C ARG A 131 -32.00 -3.11 2.56
N MET A 132 -32.78 -2.26 3.22
CA MET A 132 -33.38 -2.50 4.55
C MET A 132 -32.35 -2.89 5.62
N LYS A 133 -31.11 -2.39 5.50
CA LYS A 133 -30.03 -2.57 6.48
C LYS A 133 -29.92 -1.34 7.36
N ASN A 134 -29.57 -1.53 8.63
CA ASN A 134 -29.32 -0.44 9.57
C ASN A 134 -27.96 0.24 9.26
N PRO A 135 -27.94 1.51 8.80
CA PRO A 135 -26.71 2.21 8.45
C PRO A 135 -25.72 2.36 9.60
N PHE A 136 -26.22 2.65 10.81
CA PHE A 136 -25.38 2.85 11.99
C PHE A 136 -24.65 1.56 12.39
N LYS A 137 -25.35 0.42 12.28
CA LYS A 137 -24.73 -0.89 12.52
C LYS A 137 -23.62 -1.16 11.51
N ILE A 138 -23.86 -0.94 10.22
CA ILE A 138 -22.86 -1.14 9.15
C ILE A 138 -21.64 -0.24 9.36
N ILE A 139 -21.85 1.04 9.65
CA ILE A 139 -20.76 2.00 9.91
C ILE A 139 -19.94 1.59 11.13
N ASN A 140 -20.59 1.17 12.22
CA ASN A 140 -19.90 0.75 13.44
C ASN A 140 -19.11 -0.56 13.24
N GLU A 141 -19.70 -1.52 12.53
CA GLU A 141 -19.02 -2.77 12.15
C GLU A 141 -17.83 -2.50 11.22
N TYR A 142 -17.99 -1.59 10.25
CA TYR A 142 -16.89 -1.16 9.38
C TYR A 142 -15.73 -0.59 10.21
N LYS A 143 -16.03 0.36 11.10
CA LYS A 143 -15.03 0.98 11.98
C LYS A 143 -14.32 -0.05 12.86
N LYS A 144 -15.06 -1.01 13.42
CA LYS A 144 -14.50 -2.09 14.25
C LYS A 144 -13.57 -3.03 13.46
N ASN A 145 -13.97 -3.43 12.25
CA ASN A 145 -13.23 -4.41 11.45
C ASN A 145 -12.03 -3.79 10.72
N ARG A 146 -12.22 -2.60 10.16
CA ARG A 146 -11.20 -1.89 9.36
C ARG A 146 -10.20 -1.12 10.25
N GLY A 147 -10.63 -0.70 11.44
CA GLY A 147 -9.85 0.12 12.36
C GLY A 147 -9.76 1.59 11.96
N MET A 148 -10.61 2.05 11.04
CA MET A 148 -10.55 3.40 10.47
C MET A 148 -11.94 4.04 10.42
N ASP A 149 -11.99 5.36 10.60
CA ASP A 149 -13.22 6.11 10.38
C ASP A 149 -13.61 6.07 8.89
N PRO A 150 -14.87 5.71 8.53
CA PRO A 150 -15.24 5.56 7.13
C PRO A 150 -15.15 6.84 6.31
N LEU A 151 -15.40 8.01 6.90
CA LEU A 151 -15.27 9.28 6.17
C LEU A 151 -13.80 9.57 5.83
N ILE A 152 -12.89 9.28 6.76
CA ILE A 152 -11.45 9.42 6.53
C ILE A 152 -10.97 8.42 5.48
N ASP A 153 -11.40 7.16 5.56
CA ASP A 153 -11.03 6.14 4.59
C ASP A 153 -11.54 6.46 3.16
N ILE A 154 -12.75 7.03 3.03
CA ILE A 154 -13.25 7.58 1.75
C ILE A 154 -12.35 8.72 1.29
N LYS A 155 -12.06 9.70 2.16
CA LYS A 155 -11.21 10.84 1.80
C LYS A 155 -9.84 10.39 1.30
N ASP A 156 -9.23 9.42 1.97
CA ASP A 156 -7.92 8.87 1.63
C ASP A 156 -7.98 8.08 0.32
N TRP A 157 -9.04 7.29 0.12
CA TRP A 157 -9.27 6.61 -1.16
C TRP A 157 -9.37 7.60 -2.32
N PHE A 158 -10.14 8.68 -2.21
CA PHE A 158 -10.24 9.67 -3.28
C PHE A 158 -8.95 10.48 -3.46
N GLY A 159 -8.26 10.79 -2.36
CA GLY A 159 -7.03 11.57 -2.34
C GLY A 159 -5.78 10.83 -2.81
N GLY A 160 -5.76 9.49 -2.72
CA GLY A 160 -4.57 8.64 -2.87
C GLY A 160 -3.92 8.65 -4.26
N LEU A 161 -3.15 9.70 -4.56
CA LEU A 161 -2.22 9.80 -5.68
C LEU A 161 -0.78 9.90 -5.14
N PRO A 162 0.23 9.42 -5.87
CA PRO A 162 0.17 8.62 -7.11
C PRO A 162 -0.61 7.30 -6.98
N TYR A 163 -1.22 6.84 -8.08
CA TYR A 163 -2.00 5.60 -8.14
C TYR A 163 -1.53 4.75 -9.32
N GLU A 164 -0.55 3.90 -9.08
CA GLU A 164 -0.04 2.92 -10.02
C GLU A 164 -0.62 1.53 -9.69
N TYR A 165 -0.62 0.64 -10.67
CA TYR A 165 -1.19 -0.71 -10.54
C TYR A 165 -0.56 -1.63 -11.59
N ALA A 166 -0.52 -2.92 -11.29
CA ALA A 166 -0.02 -3.95 -12.20
C ALA A 166 -0.86 -5.22 -12.11
N THR A 167 -0.99 -5.95 -13.22
CA THR A 167 -1.48 -7.33 -13.17
C THR A 167 -0.47 -8.19 -12.44
N PHE A 168 -0.92 -9.37 -12.00
CA PHE A 168 -0.02 -10.36 -11.43
C PHE A 168 1.18 -10.64 -12.35
N ASP A 169 0.88 -10.88 -13.63
CA ASP A 169 1.86 -11.28 -14.64
C ASP A 169 2.79 -10.14 -15.06
N GLU A 170 2.34 -8.88 -15.02
CA GLU A 170 3.19 -7.71 -15.26
C GLU A 170 4.34 -7.64 -14.22
N VAL A 171 4.04 -7.90 -12.94
CA VAL A 171 5.07 -7.95 -11.89
C VAL A 171 6.01 -9.14 -12.11
N ILE A 172 5.48 -10.35 -12.38
CA ILE A 172 6.33 -11.53 -12.62
C ILE A 172 7.23 -11.32 -13.84
N ASN A 173 6.71 -10.77 -14.93
CA ASN A 173 7.48 -10.49 -16.14
C ASN A 173 8.54 -9.42 -15.89
N PHE A 174 8.23 -8.39 -15.09
CA PHE A 174 9.22 -7.39 -14.68
C PHE A 174 10.42 -8.05 -13.98
N PHE A 175 10.20 -8.97 -13.04
CA PHE A 175 11.29 -9.67 -12.36
C PHE A 175 12.10 -10.57 -13.31
N LYS A 176 11.42 -11.31 -14.20
CA LYS A 176 12.06 -12.19 -15.19
C LYS A 176 12.92 -11.42 -16.19
N ILE A 177 12.38 -10.37 -16.80
CA ILE A 177 13.07 -9.57 -17.84
C ILE A 177 14.30 -8.87 -17.26
N ASN A 178 14.21 -8.39 -16.02
CA ASN A 178 15.32 -7.70 -15.36
C ASN A 178 16.35 -8.65 -14.73
N LYS A 179 16.15 -9.97 -14.79
CA LYS A 179 17.07 -10.99 -14.28
C LYS A 179 17.54 -10.69 -12.85
N PHE A 180 16.58 -10.41 -11.95
CA PHE A 180 16.90 -10.07 -10.56
C PHE A 180 17.34 -11.27 -9.70
N ASN A 181 17.47 -12.47 -10.28
CA ASN A 181 17.79 -13.71 -9.58
C ASN A 181 16.91 -13.90 -8.33
N LEU A 182 15.61 -13.67 -8.50
CA LEU A 182 14.59 -13.72 -7.45
C LEU A 182 13.50 -14.68 -7.87
N ASN A 183 13.32 -15.74 -7.09
CA ASN A 183 12.33 -16.77 -7.33
C ASN A 183 11.08 -16.50 -6.51
N LEU A 184 9.92 -16.59 -7.14
CA LEU A 184 8.64 -16.45 -6.44
C LEU A 184 8.40 -17.70 -5.58
N THR A 185 8.33 -17.54 -4.27
CA THR A 185 8.16 -18.66 -3.32
C THR A 185 6.74 -18.73 -2.76
N LYS A 186 6.08 -17.58 -2.57
CA LYS A 186 4.67 -17.51 -2.17
C LYS A 186 3.99 -16.33 -2.86
N TYR A 187 2.70 -16.46 -3.09
CA TYR A 187 1.91 -15.37 -3.63
C TYR A 187 0.43 -15.49 -3.28
N LYS A 188 -0.26 -14.36 -3.35
CA LYS A 188 -1.72 -14.29 -3.39
C LYS A 188 -2.14 -13.45 -4.59
N LYS A 189 -2.79 -14.09 -5.54
CA LYS A 189 -3.35 -13.45 -6.73
C LYS A 189 -4.82 -13.13 -6.50
N TYR A 190 -5.20 -11.88 -6.65
CA TYR A 190 -6.60 -11.49 -6.62
C TYR A 190 -7.22 -11.66 -8.01
N ASN A 191 -8.10 -12.64 -8.16
CA ASN A 191 -8.77 -12.94 -9.44
C ASN A 191 -10.05 -12.13 -9.62
N LEU A 192 -10.31 -11.72 -10.86
CA LEU A 192 -11.46 -10.91 -11.29
C LEU A 192 -12.76 -11.72 -11.49
N SER A 193 -12.78 -13.02 -11.20
CA SER A 193 -13.88 -13.92 -11.60
C SER A 193 -15.11 -13.89 -10.69
N SER A 194 -15.08 -13.18 -9.56
CA SER A 194 -16.27 -12.97 -8.75
C SER A 194 -16.80 -11.55 -8.93
N ILE A 195 -18.12 -11.44 -9.10
CA ILE A 195 -18.93 -10.21 -9.16
C ILE A 195 -18.88 -9.42 -7.83
N GLU A 196 -18.01 -9.81 -6.90
CA GLU A 196 -17.85 -9.17 -5.61
C GLU A 196 -17.10 -7.85 -5.76
N MET A 197 -17.71 -6.76 -5.27
CA MET A 197 -17.23 -5.38 -5.30
C MET A 197 -15.91 -5.14 -4.53
N ASN A 198 -15.20 -6.19 -4.09
CA ASN A 198 -14.00 -6.14 -3.25
C ASN A 198 -12.69 -6.51 -3.99
N ASN A 199 -12.68 -6.51 -5.32
CA ASN A 199 -11.53 -6.92 -6.14
C ASN A 199 -10.45 -5.82 -6.33
N PHE A 200 -10.42 -4.81 -5.46
CA PHE A 200 -9.44 -3.70 -5.47
C PHE A 200 -8.19 -3.98 -4.62
N GLY A 201 -8.00 -5.23 -4.19
CA GLY A 201 -6.89 -5.63 -3.33
C GLY A 201 -5.52 -5.56 -4.00
N ASN A 202 -4.49 -5.78 -3.19
CA ASN A 202 -3.12 -5.93 -3.66
C ASN A 202 -2.87 -7.37 -4.11
N ASN A 203 -2.22 -7.57 -5.25
CA ASN A 203 -1.50 -8.82 -5.45
C ASN A 203 -0.32 -8.86 -4.48
N GLU A 204 -0.13 -9.99 -3.81
CA GLU A 204 0.88 -10.16 -2.77
C GLU A 204 1.93 -11.16 -3.26
N TYR A 205 3.20 -10.84 -3.03
CA TYR A 205 4.33 -11.62 -3.52
C TYR A 205 5.40 -11.78 -2.45
N VAL A 206 5.93 -12.99 -2.36
CA VAL A 206 7.15 -13.29 -1.61
C VAL A 206 8.14 -13.88 -2.60
N PHE A 207 9.26 -13.19 -2.78
CA PHE A 207 10.39 -13.65 -3.57
C PHE A 207 11.56 -14.01 -2.66
N GLU A 208 12.34 -15.00 -3.06
CA GLU A 208 13.62 -15.36 -2.44
C GLU A 208 14.74 -15.12 -3.44
N LYS A 209 15.78 -14.38 -3.01
CA LYS A 209 16.94 -14.10 -3.86
C LYS A 209 17.84 -15.32 -3.91
N GLU A 210 18.30 -15.69 -5.09
CA GLU A 210 19.30 -16.74 -5.29
C GLU A 210 20.65 -16.36 -4.67
N ASN A 211 21.58 -17.31 -4.66
CA ASN A 211 22.96 -17.11 -4.18
C ASN A 211 23.75 -16.12 -5.01
#